data_AF-A0A672LZ69-F1
#
_entry.id   AF-A0A672LZ69-F1
#
_cell.length_a   1.000
_cell.length_b   1.000
_cell.length_c   1.000
_cell.angle_alpha   90.00
_cell.angle_beta   90.00
_cell.angle_gamma   90.00
#
_symmetry.space_group_name_H-M   'P 1'
#
loop_
_entity.id
_entity.type
_entity.pdbx_description
1 polymer ?
#
loop_
_entity_poly.entity_id
_entity_poly.type
_entity_poly.pdbx_seq_one_letter_code
_entity_poly.pdbx_strand_id
1 'polypeptide(L)'
;KFSLELDYNNNNKKRAHLALWITGLSSVQETTVTCLFLSSGNIIGSGIFISPKGVLEHSGSVGLALVVWVLGGGIAALGSLCYAELGVTIPKSGGDYSYVTEIFGGLVGFLLLWSAVLIMYPTTLAVIALTFSNYVLQPVFPYCVPPYIATRMLSTICILFLTWVNCYSVRLATRIQDAFTVGKLLALGLIITVGLVQIFGGNYESLTPQVAFMFNKAPSIGQIALAFLHASFAFSGWNFLNYVTEEVVDARRLV
;
A
#
# COMPACT_ATOMS: atom_id res chain seq x y z
N LYS A 1 20.14 54.43 27.06
CA LYS A 1 20.51 53.07 27.50
C LYS A 1 19.30 52.14 27.58
N PHE A 2 18.22 52.53 28.27
CA PHE A 2 17.01 51.69 28.43
C PHE A 2 16.27 51.32 27.11
N SER A 3 16.20 52.21 26.11
CA SER A 3 15.54 51.90 24.83
C SER A 3 16.31 50.91 23.93
N LEU A 4 17.65 50.86 24.03
CA LEU A 4 18.46 49.93 23.23
C LEU A 4 18.42 48.50 23.79
N GLU A 5 18.27 48.34 25.12
CA GLU A 5 18.10 47.03 25.76
C GLU A 5 16.72 46.41 25.49
N LEU A 6 15.67 47.23 25.39
CA LEU A 6 14.33 46.76 25.01
C LEU A 6 14.29 46.26 23.55
N ASP A 7 14.90 46.98 22.60
CA ASP A 7 14.96 46.55 21.20
C ASP A 7 15.83 45.30 20.98
N TYR A 8 16.93 45.17 21.73
CA TYR A 8 17.80 43.99 21.69
C TYR A 8 17.08 42.73 22.20
N ASN A 9 16.31 42.86 23.29
CA ASN A 9 15.55 41.75 23.86
C ASN A 9 14.37 41.34 22.96
N ASN A 10 13.72 42.31 22.30
CA ASN A 10 12.63 42.04 21.36
C ASN A 10 13.12 41.36 20.07
N ASN A 11 14.31 41.73 19.57
CA ASN A 11 14.93 41.07 18.43
C ASN A 11 15.39 39.64 18.72
N ASN A 12 15.92 39.36 19.92
CA ASN A 12 16.24 37.98 20.32
C ASN A 12 14.99 37.12 20.48
N LYS A 13 13.89 37.68 21.00
CA LYS A 13 12.60 36.98 21.09
C LYS A 13 12.02 36.67 19.70
N LYS A 14 12.12 37.61 18.75
CA LYS A 14 11.75 37.38 17.33
C LYS A 14 12.64 36.33 16.67
N ARG A 15 13.96 36.35 16.91
CA ARG A 15 14.89 35.36 16.37
C ARG A 15 14.67 33.96 16.94
N ALA A 16 14.36 33.84 18.23
CA ALA A 16 14.00 32.57 18.85
C ALA A 16 12.67 32.02 18.29
N HIS A 17 11.66 32.89 18.11
CA HIS A 17 10.41 32.52 17.43
C HIS A 17 10.62 32.09 15.98
N LEU A 18 11.49 32.80 15.24
CA LEU A 18 11.81 32.47 13.86
C LEU A 18 12.60 31.16 13.76
N ALA A 19 13.53 30.91 14.70
CA ALA A 19 14.28 29.65 14.77
C ALA A 19 13.38 28.46 15.13
N LEU A 20 12.43 28.63 16.07
CA LEU A 20 11.38 27.65 16.38
C LEU A 20 10.44 27.41 15.18
N TRP A 21 10.11 28.47 14.42
CA TRP A 21 9.31 28.36 13.21
C TRP A 21 10.05 27.63 12.09
N ILE A 22 11.35 27.92 11.89
CA ILE A 22 12.18 27.28 10.86
C ILE A 22 12.44 25.82 11.21
N THR A 23 12.77 25.51 12.47
CA THR A 23 12.94 24.13 12.93
C THR A 23 11.62 23.34 12.92
N GLY A 24 10.49 24.00 13.20
CA GLY A 24 9.15 23.43 13.04
C GLY A 24 8.77 23.19 11.58
N LEU A 25 9.11 24.09 10.66
CA LEU A 25 8.90 23.87 9.23
C LEU A 25 9.79 22.76 8.68
N SER A 26 11.06 22.70 9.09
CA SER A 26 11.99 21.66 8.64
C SER A 26 11.56 20.29 9.18
N SER A 27 11.12 20.20 10.44
CA SER A 27 10.61 18.94 11.01
C SER A 27 9.29 18.50 10.36
N VAL A 28 8.36 19.43 10.09
CA VAL A 28 7.11 19.11 9.37
C VAL A 28 7.41 18.64 7.95
N GLN A 29 8.34 19.26 7.24
CA GLN A 29 8.70 18.89 5.88
C GLN A 29 9.44 17.54 5.83
N GLU A 30 10.33 17.26 6.78
CA GLU A 30 10.97 15.95 6.95
C GLU A 30 9.96 14.85 7.31
N THR A 31 9.00 15.15 8.19
CA THR A 31 7.92 14.21 8.58
C THR A 31 6.98 13.94 7.40
N THR A 32 6.67 14.96 6.60
CA THR A 32 5.82 14.83 5.39
C THR A 32 6.46 13.94 4.35
N VAL A 33 7.74 14.18 4.04
CA VAL A 33 8.50 13.39 3.07
C VAL A 33 8.64 11.94 3.56
N THR A 34 8.93 11.75 4.85
CA THR A 34 9.00 10.42 5.46
C THR A 34 7.66 9.70 5.41
N CYS A 35 6.55 10.38 5.71
CA CYS A 35 5.20 9.81 5.61
C CYS A 35 4.83 9.44 4.17
N LEU A 36 5.22 10.23 3.17
CA LEU A 36 5.00 9.90 1.75
C LEU A 36 5.77 8.65 1.32
N PHE A 37 7.05 8.53 1.72
CA PHE A 37 7.85 7.33 1.45
C PHE A 37 7.35 6.10 2.21
N LEU A 38 6.91 6.25 3.46
CA LEU A 38 6.31 5.16 4.24
C LEU A 38 4.97 4.73 3.65
N SER A 39 4.11 5.68 3.25
CA SER A 39 2.79 5.40 2.68
C SER A 39 2.92 4.72 1.32
N SER A 40 3.73 5.28 0.42
CA SER A 40 4.00 4.64 -0.87
C SER A 40 4.70 3.29 -0.70
N GLY A 41 5.59 3.16 0.28
CA GLY A 41 6.24 1.91 0.64
C GLY A 41 5.27 0.83 1.15
N ASN A 42 4.21 1.20 1.86
CA ASN A 42 3.19 0.27 2.34
C ASN A 42 2.09 -0.02 1.32
N ILE A 43 1.66 0.99 0.54
CA ILE A 43 0.62 0.85 -0.49
C ILE A 43 1.16 0.07 -1.70
N ILE A 44 2.40 0.34 -2.12
CA ILE A 44 3.05 -0.40 -3.21
C ILE A 44 3.53 -1.74 -2.66
N GLY A 45 2.60 -2.68 -2.56
CA GLY A 45 2.83 -4.04 -2.07
C GLY A 45 3.09 -5.06 -3.18
N SER A 46 3.08 -6.34 -2.82
CA SER A 46 3.14 -7.46 -3.75
C SER A 46 1.87 -7.62 -4.61
N GLY A 47 0.78 -6.92 -4.25
CA GLY A 47 -0.50 -7.00 -4.94
C GLY A 47 -0.43 -6.65 -6.43
N ILE A 48 0.46 -5.73 -6.84
CA ILE A 48 0.66 -5.39 -8.26
C ILE A 48 1.21 -6.55 -9.10
N PHE A 49 1.89 -7.52 -8.47
CA PHE A 49 2.36 -8.72 -9.17
C PHE A 49 1.27 -9.80 -9.25
N ILE A 50 0.30 -9.79 -8.33
CA ILE A 50 -0.76 -10.81 -8.22
C ILE A 50 -2.01 -10.40 -9.01
N SER A 51 -2.50 -9.19 -8.75
CA SER A 51 -3.80 -8.70 -9.18
C SER A 51 -4.00 -8.56 -10.68
N PRO A 52 -3.00 -8.20 -11.53
CA PRO A 52 -3.23 -8.02 -12.97
C PRO A 52 -3.84 -9.25 -13.65
N LYS A 53 -3.43 -10.46 -13.24
CA LYS A 53 -3.96 -11.71 -13.78
C LYS A 53 -5.46 -11.85 -13.47
N GLY A 54 -5.86 -11.65 -12.21
CA GLY A 54 -7.27 -11.74 -11.80
C GLY A 54 -8.14 -10.63 -12.40
N VAL A 55 -7.62 -9.40 -12.46
CA VAL A 55 -8.34 -8.28 -13.10
C VAL A 55 -8.59 -8.57 -14.58
N LEU A 56 -7.58 -9.06 -15.32
CA LEU A 56 -7.72 -9.36 -16.74
C LEU A 56 -8.67 -10.54 -16.99
N GLU A 57 -8.55 -11.62 -16.21
CA GLU A 57 -9.39 -12.81 -16.32
C GLU A 57 -10.87 -12.50 -16.10
N HIS A 58 -11.18 -11.65 -15.13
CA HIS A 58 -12.56 -11.26 -14.82
C HIS A 58 -13.10 -10.10 -15.68
N SER A 59 -12.23 -9.23 -16.20
CA SER A 59 -12.64 -8.16 -17.11
C SER A 59 -12.83 -8.65 -18.55
N GLY A 60 -12.18 -9.74 -18.97
CA GLY A 60 -12.36 -10.36 -20.29
C GLY A 60 -11.79 -9.57 -21.48
N SER A 61 -11.22 -8.39 -21.24
CA SER A 61 -10.62 -7.47 -22.22
C SER A 61 -9.52 -6.64 -21.54
N VAL A 62 -8.46 -6.33 -22.28
CA VAL A 62 -7.34 -5.50 -21.81
C VAL A 62 -7.80 -4.06 -21.53
N GLY A 63 -8.62 -3.49 -22.43
CA GLY A 63 -9.16 -2.14 -22.28
C GLY A 63 -10.03 -2.00 -21.04
N LEU A 64 -10.93 -2.96 -20.78
CA LEU A 64 -11.75 -2.94 -19.56
C LEU A 64 -10.91 -3.12 -18.30
N ALA A 65 -9.90 -4.00 -18.33
CA ALA A 65 -8.98 -4.18 -17.20
C ALA A 65 -8.28 -2.87 -16.81
N LEU A 66 -7.82 -2.07 -17.79
CA LEU A 66 -7.23 -0.75 -17.53
C LEU A 66 -8.23 0.23 -16.92
N VAL A 67 -9.48 0.23 -17.38
CA VAL A 67 -10.56 1.04 -16.79
C VAL A 67 -10.79 0.66 -15.32
N VAL A 68 -10.82 -0.63 -15.01
CA VAL A 68 -10.96 -1.13 -13.62
C VAL A 68 -9.80 -0.65 -12.75
N TRP A 69 -8.56 -0.65 -13.26
CA TRP A 69 -7.42 -0.10 -12.53
C TRP A 69 -7.55 1.39 -12.21
N VAL A 70 -7.95 2.19 -13.20
CA VAL A 70 -8.14 3.65 -13.02
C VAL A 70 -9.26 3.93 -12.02
N LEU A 71 -10.41 3.28 -12.18
CA LEU A 71 -11.55 3.46 -11.29
C LEU A 71 -11.26 2.92 -9.88
N GLY A 72 -10.59 1.77 -9.75
CA GLY A 72 -10.18 1.21 -8.47
C GLY A 72 -9.23 2.13 -7.72
N GLY A 73 -8.25 2.71 -8.42
CA GLY A 73 -7.36 3.73 -7.85
C GLY A 73 -8.10 4.98 -7.41
N GLY A 74 -9.08 5.44 -8.21
CA GLY A 74 -9.94 6.57 -7.85
C GLY A 74 -10.77 6.32 -6.58
N ILE A 75 -11.36 5.12 -6.45
CA ILE A 75 -12.10 4.72 -5.25
C ILE A 75 -11.18 4.67 -4.03
N ALA A 76 -9.96 4.11 -4.18
CA ALA A 76 -8.98 4.07 -3.10
C ALA A 76 -8.54 5.47 -2.66
N ALA A 77 -8.35 6.39 -3.60
CA ALA A 77 -8.01 7.78 -3.31
C ALA A 77 -9.14 8.48 -2.52
N LEU A 78 -10.39 8.36 -2.97
CA LEU A 78 -11.55 8.90 -2.26
C LEU A 78 -11.68 8.28 -0.85
N GLY A 79 -11.51 6.96 -0.74
CA GLY A 79 -11.52 6.25 0.54
C GLY A 79 -10.46 6.78 1.50
N SER A 80 -9.24 7.00 1.02
CA SER A 80 -8.14 7.54 1.82
C SER A 80 -8.42 8.96 2.33
N LEU A 81 -9.08 9.82 1.54
CA LEU A 81 -9.45 11.18 1.96
C LEU A 81 -10.49 11.16 3.07
N CYS A 82 -11.55 10.36 2.94
CA CYS A 82 -12.54 10.19 4.00
C CYS A 82 -11.88 9.68 5.29
N TYR A 83 -10.95 8.74 5.15
CA TYR A 83 -10.22 8.18 6.28
C TYR A 83 -9.25 9.15 6.93
N ALA A 84 -8.64 10.03 6.14
CA ALA A 84 -7.79 11.08 6.65
C ALA A 84 -8.59 12.08 7.51
N GLU A 85 -9.81 12.43 7.09
CA GLU A 85 -10.74 13.25 7.88
C GLU A 85 -11.11 12.58 9.22
N LEU A 86 -11.34 11.26 9.22
CA LEU A 86 -11.57 10.51 10.45
C LEU A 86 -10.33 10.53 11.36
N GLY A 87 -9.12 10.42 10.82
CA GLY A 87 -7.87 10.45 11.59
C GLY A 87 -7.61 11.76 12.31
N VAL A 88 -8.01 12.90 11.72
CA VAL A 88 -7.90 14.21 12.40
C VAL A 88 -9.06 14.49 13.35
N THR A 89 -10.21 13.84 13.16
CA THR A 89 -11.39 14.01 14.00
C THR A 89 -11.31 13.16 15.27
N ILE A 90 -10.81 11.93 15.15
CA ILE A 90 -10.65 10.98 16.26
C ILE A 90 -9.16 10.62 16.35
N PRO A 91 -8.32 11.47 16.99
CA PRO A 91 -6.89 11.26 17.11
C PRO A 91 -6.59 10.22 18.21
N LYS A 92 -7.01 8.98 17.98
CA LYS A 92 -6.72 7.83 18.83
C LYS A 92 -5.97 6.78 18.02
N SER A 93 -4.89 6.25 18.58
CA SER A 93 -4.21 5.07 18.05
C SER A 93 -5.17 3.90 17.88
N GLY A 94 -4.99 3.10 16.82
CA GLY A 94 -5.80 1.90 16.52
C GLY A 94 -6.60 1.94 15.23
N GLY A 95 -6.58 3.05 14.48
CA GLY A 95 -7.14 3.17 13.13
C GLY A 95 -8.62 2.73 13.06
N ASP A 96 -8.91 1.78 12.16
CA ASP A 96 -10.26 1.26 11.90
C ASP A 96 -11.02 0.85 13.18
N TYR A 97 -10.32 0.20 14.11
CA TYR A 97 -10.92 -0.28 15.36
C TYR A 97 -11.38 0.87 16.26
N SER A 98 -10.54 1.90 16.39
CA SER A 98 -10.83 3.05 17.25
C SER A 98 -11.99 3.88 16.70
N TYR A 99 -12.07 4.05 15.38
CA TYR A 99 -13.19 4.75 14.74
C TYR A 99 -14.53 4.03 14.92
N VAL A 100 -14.55 2.72 14.65
CA VAL A 100 -15.79 1.92 14.76
C VAL A 100 -16.24 1.79 16.21
N THR A 101 -15.31 1.66 17.15
CA THR A 101 -15.63 1.57 18.58
C THR A 101 -16.21 2.87 19.12
N GLU A 102 -15.70 4.03 18.67
CA GLU A 102 -16.22 5.34 19.10
C GLU A 102 -17.65 5.59 18.60
N ILE A 103 -17.95 5.18 17.35
CA ILE A 103 -19.23 5.48 16.69
C ILE A 103 -20.31 4.44 17.04
N PHE A 104 -19.97 3.16 17.01
CA PHE A 104 -20.93 2.04 17.12
C PHE A 104 -20.82 1.26 18.44
N GLY A 105 -19.87 1.62 19.30
CA GLY A 105 -19.66 0.99 20.61
C GLY A 105 -18.82 -0.29 20.57
N GLY A 106 -18.64 -0.90 21.74
CA GLY A 106 -17.68 -1.98 21.95
C GLY A 106 -17.96 -3.27 21.19
N LEU A 107 -19.22 -3.65 20.96
CA LEU A 107 -19.55 -4.91 20.28
C LEU A 107 -19.13 -4.90 18.82
N VAL A 108 -19.42 -3.82 18.09
CA VAL A 108 -19.07 -3.70 16.66
C VAL A 108 -17.56 -3.56 16.49
N GLY A 109 -16.90 -2.81 17.38
CA GLY A 109 -15.44 -2.76 17.45
C GLY A 109 -14.81 -4.13 17.66
N PHE A 110 -15.34 -4.94 18.59
CA PHE A 110 -14.88 -6.31 18.83
C PHE A 110 -15.06 -7.20 17.59
N LEU A 111 -16.20 -7.15 16.91
CA LEU A 111 -16.45 -7.93 15.69
C LEU A 111 -15.48 -7.56 14.56
N LEU A 112 -15.17 -6.28 14.40
CA LEU A 112 -14.17 -5.81 13.44
C LEU A 112 -12.80 -6.42 13.77
N LEU A 113 -12.34 -6.31 15.02
CA LEU A 113 -11.05 -6.85 15.44
C LEU A 113 -11.00 -8.38 15.29
N TRP A 114 -12.07 -9.07 15.66
CA TRP A 114 -12.20 -10.52 15.53
C TRP A 114 -12.05 -10.97 14.07
N SER A 115 -12.75 -10.28 13.15
CA SER A 115 -12.66 -10.58 11.71
C SER A 115 -11.27 -10.24 11.14
N ALA A 116 -10.66 -9.15 11.60
CA ALA A 116 -9.34 -8.74 11.16
C ALA A 116 -8.28 -9.79 11.53
N VAL A 117 -8.26 -10.20 12.81
CA VAL A 117 -7.26 -11.13 13.36
C VAL A 117 -7.43 -12.56 12.85
N LEU A 118 -8.66 -13.06 12.75
CA LEU A 118 -8.88 -14.47 12.38
C LEU A 118 -9.01 -14.68 10.87
N ILE A 119 -9.48 -13.70 10.12
CA ILE A 119 -9.80 -13.87 8.69
C ILE A 119 -8.85 -13.03 7.83
N MET A 120 -8.81 -11.71 8.03
CA MET A 120 -8.12 -10.81 7.10
C MET A 120 -6.60 -11.00 7.10
N TYR A 121 -5.95 -10.91 8.28
CA TYR A 121 -4.49 -11.01 8.37
C TYR A 121 -3.95 -12.39 7.95
N PRO A 122 -4.49 -13.53 8.45
CA PRO A 122 -3.99 -14.85 8.07
C PRO A 122 -4.18 -15.14 6.57
N THR A 123 -5.32 -14.72 6.00
CA THR A 123 -5.60 -14.93 4.57
C THR A 123 -4.65 -14.11 3.70
N THR A 124 -4.40 -12.85 4.06
CA THR A 124 -3.47 -11.99 3.31
C THR A 124 -2.04 -12.57 3.33
N LEU A 125 -1.57 -13.02 4.49
CA LEU A 125 -0.26 -13.67 4.61
C LEU A 125 -0.17 -14.96 3.77
N ALA A 126 -1.24 -15.77 3.79
CA ALA A 126 -1.29 -17.00 3.00
C ALA A 126 -1.26 -16.74 1.49
N VAL A 127 -2.03 -15.75 0.99
CA VAL A 127 -2.03 -15.36 -0.42
C VAL A 127 -0.65 -14.89 -0.87
N ILE A 128 0.03 -14.08 -0.06
CA ILE A 128 1.38 -13.58 -0.38
C ILE A 128 2.40 -14.73 -0.39
N ALA A 129 2.35 -15.65 0.58
CA ALA A 129 3.26 -16.79 0.65
C ALA A 129 3.07 -17.79 -0.50
N LEU A 130 1.81 -18.05 -0.87
CA LEU A 130 1.48 -18.86 -2.05
C LEU A 130 1.99 -18.22 -3.32
N THR A 131 1.85 -16.90 -3.43
CA THR A 131 2.37 -16.13 -4.57
C THR A 131 3.89 -16.26 -4.66
N PHE A 132 4.60 -16.05 -3.55
CA PHE A 132 6.05 -16.22 -3.47
C PHE A 132 6.47 -17.60 -4.00
N SER A 133 5.81 -18.65 -3.53
CA SER A 133 6.13 -20.02 -3.94
C SER A 133 5.87 -20.27 -5.42
N ASN A 134 4.78 -19.75 -5.97
CA ASN A 134 4.51 -19.85 -7.41
C ASN A 134 5.60 -19.13 -8.23
N TYR A 135 6.02 -17.93 -7.83
CA TYR A 135 7.10 -17.21 -8.53
C TYR A 135 8.44 -17.93 -8.46
N VAL A 136 8.79 -18.53 -7.32
CA VAL A 136 10.05 -19.29 -7.17
C VAL A 136 10.03 -20.59 -7.97
N LEU A 137 8.88 -21.26 -8.06
CA LEU A 137 8.75 -22.53 -8.77
C LEU A 137 8.55 -22.36 -10.28
N GLN A 138 8.08 -21.20 -10.75
CA GLN A 138 7.81 -20.95 -12.18
C GLN A 138 9.01 -21.22 -13.11
N PRO A 139 10.26 -20.83 -12.79
CA PRO A 139 11.43 -21.15 -13.62
C PRO A 139 11.81 -22.64 -13.64
N VAL A 140 11.50 -23.38 -12.57
CA VAL A 140 11.77 -24.82 -12.46
C VAL A 140 10.75 -25.64 -13.26
N PHE A 141 9.51 -25.14 -13.33
CA PHE A 141 8.41 -25.75 -14.08
C PHE A 141 7.92 -24.79 -15.18
N PRO A 142 8.74 -24.51 -16.22
CA PRO A 142 8.42 -23.46 -17.19
C PRO A 142 7.21 -23.79 -18.08
N TYR A 143 6.95 -25.09 -18.32
CA TYR A 143 5.90 -25.56 -19.23
C TYR A 143 4.75 -26.29 -18.52
N CYS A 144 4.75 -26.33 -17.19
CA CYS A 144 3.73 -27.05 -16.43
C CYS A 144 3.38 -26.30 -15.15
N VAL A 145 2.18 -26.58 -14.63
CA VAL A 145 1.73 -25.99 -13.37
C VAL A 145 2.56 -26.58 -12.22
N PRO A 146 3.16 -25.76 -11.35
CA PRO A 146 3.90 -26.25 -10.20
C PRO A 146 3.08 -27.24 -9.36
N PRO A 147 3.67 -28.34 -8.87
CA PRO A 147 2.94 -29.31 -8.06
C PRO A 147 2.29 -28.65 -6.84
N TYR A 148 1.03 -28.99 -6.58
CA TYR A 148 0.24 -28.41 -5.49
C TYR A 148 0.91 -28.55 -4.11
N ILE A 149 1.45 -29.74 -3.82
CA ILE A 149 2.12 -30.03 -2.55
C ILE A 149 3.40 -29.19 -2.42
N ALA A 150 4.21 -29.11 -3.48
CA ALA A 150 5.46 -28.35 -3.47
C ALA A 150 5.21 -26.85 -3.19
N THR A 151 4.22 -26.27 -3.86
CA THR A 151 3.84 -24.86 -3.67
C THR A 151 3.42 -24.59 -2.23
N ARG A 152 2.60 -25.46 -1.62
CA ARG A 152 2.16 -25.30 -0.23
C ARG A 152 3.27 -25.52 0.78
N MET A 153 4.11 -26.53 0.59
CA MET A 153 5.24 -26.78 1.49
C MET A 153 6.21 -25.60 1.49
N LEU A 154 6.55 -25.07 0.32
CA LEU A 154 7.42 -23.90 0.20
C LEU A 154 6.80 -22.65 0.85
N SER A 155 5.48 -22.47 0.69
CA SER A 155 4.74 -21.35 1.31
C SER A 155 4.77 -21.46 2.83
N THR A 156 4.53 -22.65 3.37
CA THR A 156 4.58 -22.91 4.81
C THR A 156 5.98 -22.69 5.37
N ILE A 157 7.02 -23.17 4.68
CA ILE A 157 8.42 -22.94 5.08
C ILE A 157 8.72 -21.44 5.09
N CYS A 158 8.28 -20.70 4.08
CA CYS A 158 8.45 -19.24 4.01
C CYS A 158 7.80 -18.54 5.21
N ILE A 159 6.53 -18.86 5.52
CA ILE A 159 5.82 -18.27 6.67
C ILE A 159 6.52 -18.60 7.98
N LEU A 160 6.88 -19.87 8.20
CA LEU A 160 7.56 -20.30 9.44
C LEU A 160 8.93 -19.63 9.60
N PHE A 161 9.70 -19.52 8.51
CA PHE A 161 10.99 -18.85 8.50
C PHE A 161 10.85 -17.36 8.84
N LEU A 162 9.93 -16.65 8.18
CA LEU A 162 9.72 -15.23 8.44
C LEU A 162 9.18 -15.00 9.86
N THR A 163 8.30 -15.87 10.35
CA THR A 163 7.81 -15.81 11.73
C THR A 163 8.96 -15.99 12.71
N TRP A 164 9.83 -16.99 12.50
CA TRP A 164 11.01 -17.21 13.33
C TRP A 164 11.96 -15.99 13.33
N VAL A 165 12.23 -15.39 12.16
CA VAL A 165 13.05 -14.17 12.05
C VAL A 165 12.44 -13.02 12.86
N ASN A 166 11.12 -12.81 12.75
CA ASN A 166 10.40 -11.77 13.49
C ASN A 166 10.45 -12.01 15.01
N CYS A 167 10.35 -13.27 15.46
CA CYS A 167 10.46 -13.62 16.88
C CYS A 167 11.90 -13.51 17.41
N TYR A 168 12.91 -13.76 16.57
CA TYR A 168 14.31 -13.76 16.98
C TYR A 168 14.91 -12.34 17.06
N SER A 169 14.68 -11.50 16.05
CA SER A 169 15.24 -10.15 16.03
C SER A 169 14.47 -9.21 15.11
N VAL A 170 13.85 -8.19 15.72
CA VAL A 170 13.18 -7.10 15.00
C VAL A 170 14.15 -6.35 14.07
N ARG A 171 15.42 -6.19 14.47
CA ARG A 171 16.45 -5.53 13.63
C ARG A 171 16.80 -6.33 12.38
N LEU A 172 16.73 -7.66 12.44
CA LEU A 172 16.94 -8.50 11.27
C LEU A 172 15.72 -8.45 10.35
N ALA A 173 14.51 -8.51 10.94
CA ALA A 173 13.26 -8.38 10.20
C ALA A 173 13.19 -7.06 9.41
N THR A 174 13.54 -5.92 10.03
CA THR A 174 13.56 -4.62 9.35
C THR A 174 14.56 -4.60 8.20
N ARG A 175 15.79 -5.11 8.38
CA ARG A 175 16.79 -5.19 7.29
C ARG A 175 16.32 -6.04 6.11
N ILE A 176 15.64 -7.15 6.38
CA ILE A 176 15.06 -8.01 5.33
C ILE A 176 13.93 -7.28 4.60
N GLN A 177 13.07 -6.57 5.33
CA GLN A 177 12.01 -5.76 4.76
C GLN A 177 12.54 -4.63 3.87
N ASP A 178 13.61 -3.96 4.29
CA ASP A 178 14.27 -2.91 3.49
C ASP A 178 14.82 -3.50 2.18
N ALA A 179 15.49 -4.65 2.25
CA ALA A 179 16.00 -5.34 1.06
C ALA A 179 14.87 -5.74 0.09
N PHE A 180 13.75 -6.27 0.59
CA PHE A 180 12.58 -6.56 -0.24
C PHE A 180 11.92 -5.31 -0.81
N THR A 181 11.96 -4.19 -0.08
CA THR A 181 11.43 -2.91 -0.54
C THR A 181 12.26 -2.35 -1.70
N VAL A 182 13.59 -2.44 -1.62
CA VAL A 182 14.45 -2.08 -2.76
C VAL A 182 14.21 -3.02 -3.94
N GLY A 183 14.13 -4.34 -3.68
CA GLY A 183 13.89 -5.34 -4.72
C GLY A 183 12.59 -5.13 -5.49
N LYS A 184 11.47 -4.85 -4.80
CA LYS A 184 10.18 -4.59 -5.47
C LYS A 184 10.21 -3.31 -6.31
N LEU A 185 10.87 -2.25 -5.84
CA LEU A 185 10.99 -0.99 -6.58
C LEU A 185 11.85 -1.16 -7.84
N LEU A 186 12.94 -1.92 -7.75
CA LEU A 186 13.77 -2.27 -8.91
C LEU A 186 12.98 -3.09 -9.95
N ALA A 187 12.23 -4.10 -9.50
CA ALA A 187 11.40 -4.91 -10.38
C ALA A 187 10.33 -4.07 -11.11
N LEU A 188 9.67 -3.16 -10.39
CA LEU A 188 8.72 -2.22 -10.99
C LEU A 188 9.38 -1.27 -11.99
N GLY A 189 10.54 -0.70 -11.64
CA GLY A 189 11.31 0.15 -12.54
C GLY A 189 11.70 -0.58 -13.83
N LEU A 190 12.10 -1.86 -13.73
CA LEU A 190 12.40 -2.69 -14.89
C LEU A 190 11.16 -2.93 -15.76
N ILE A 191 10.01 -3.28 -15.16
CA ILE A 191 8.76 -3.50 -15.91
C ILE A 191 8.35 -2.23 -16.66
N ILE A 192 8.42 -1.06 -16.01
CA ILE A 192 8.06 0.22 -16.62
C ILE A 192 9.00 0.56 -17.79
N THR A 193 10.31 0.45 -17.57
CA THR A 193 11.31 0.78 -18.60
C THR A 193 11.22 -0.15 -19.81
N VAL A 194 11.11 -1.46 -19.61
CA VAL A 194 10.90 -2.43 -20.69
C VAL A 194 9.59 -2.17 -21.42
N GLY A 195 8.50 -1.89 -20.69
CA GLY A 195 7.21 -1.54 -21.29
C GLY A 195 7.27 -0.30 -22.18
N LEU A 196 7.92 0.77 -21.71
CA LEU A 196 8.11 1.99 -22.49
C LEU A 196 8.93 1.74 -23.75
N VAL A 197 10.04 0.99 -23.66
CA VAL A 197 10.88 0.64 -24.82
C VAL A 197 10.07 -0.14 -25.86
N GLN A 198 9.22 -1.08 -25.45
CA GLN A 198 8.35 -1.83 -26.36
C GLN A 198 7.31 -0.93 -27.05
N ILE A 199 6.71 0.02 -26.33
CA ILE A 199 5.75 0.97 -26.89
C ILE A 199 6.44 1.88 -27.92
N PHE A 200 7.60 2.46 -27.57
CA PHE A 200 8.38 3.30 -28.49
C PHE A 200 8.95 2.51 -29.68
N GLY A 201 9.17 1.21 -29.50
CA GLY A 201 9.57 0.28 -30.57
C GLY A 201 8.44 -0.14 -31.51
N GLY A 202 7.21 0.32 -31.30
CA GLY A 202 6.06 0.02 -32.18
C GLY A 202 5.21 -1.18 -31.76
N ASN A 203 5.56 -1.89 -30.69
CA ASN A 203 4.85 -3.09 -30.23
C ASN A 203 3.68 -2.76 -29.29
N TYR A 204 2.77 -1.90 -29.74
CA TYR A 204 1.59 -1.46 -28.96
C TYR A 204 0.26 -1.95 -29.54
N GLU A 205 0.27 -2.91 -30.47
CA GLU A 205 -0.92 -3.44 -31.15
C GLU A 205 -2.01 -3.91 -30.16
N SER A 206 -1.61 -4.60 -29.08
CA SER A 206 -2.52 -5.07 -28.02
C SER A 206 -3.20 -3.95 -27.21
N LEU A 207 -2.65 -2.73 -27.26
CA LEU A 207 -3.17 -1.55 -26.57
C LEU A 207 -4.01 -0.66 -27.50
N THR A 208 -4.07 -0.96 -28.79
CA THR A 208 -4.92 -0.21 -29.73
C THR A 208 -6.40 -0.41 -29.37
N PRO A 209 -7.26 0.62 -29.42
CA PRO A 209 -8.65 0.51 -29.01
C PRO A 209 -9.42 -0.62 -29.71
N GLN A 210 -9.06 -0.92 -30.96
CA GLN A 210 -9.66 -1.96 -31.79
C GLN A 210 -9.43 -3.35 -31.21
N VAL A 211 -8.25 -3.62 -30.62
CA VAL A 211 -7.88 -4.91 -30.04
C VAL A 211 -8.12 -4.93 -28.53
N ALA A 212 -7.82 -3.82 -27.85
CA ALA A 212 -7.91 -3.71 -26.40
C ALA A 212 -9.33 -3.99 -25.88
N PHE A 213 -10.37 -3.52 -26.59
CA PHE A 213 -11.78 -3.73 -26.24
C PHE A 213 -12.40 -4.97 -26.92
N MET A 214 -11.60 -5.85 -27.51
CA MET A 214 -12.10 -7.16 -27.93
C MET A 214 -12.32 -8.03 -26.71
N PHE A 215 -13.57 -8.43 -26.51
CA PHE A 215 -13.94 -9.34 -25.43
C PHE A 215 -13.87 -10.78 -25.94
N ASN A 216 -12.99 -11.58 -25.34
CA ASN A 216 -13.02 -13.03 -25.54
C ASN A 216 -14.30 -13.64 -24.95
N LYS A 217 -14.85 -13.01 -23.91
CA LYS A 217 -16.12 -13.35 -23.26
C LYS A 217 -16.71 -12.07 -22.65
N ALA A 218 -17.99 -11.80 -22.89
CA ALA A 218 -18.66 -10.68 -22.26
C ALA A 218 -18.73 -10.92 -20.73
N PRO A 219 -18.13 -10.04 -19.90
CA PRO A 219 -18.11 -10.24 -18.47
C PRO A 219 -19.48 -9.98 -17.87
N SER A 220 -19.91 -10.82 -16.93
CA SER A 220 -21.10 -10.52 -16.13
C SER A 220 -20.79 -9.44 -15.10
N ILE A 221 -21.84 -8.79 -14.57
CA ILE A 221 -21.70 -7.77 -13.51
C ILE A 221 -20.92 -8.33 -12.29
N GLY A 222 -21.16 -9.60 -11.94
CA GLY A 222 -20.44 -10.27 -10.86
C GLY A 222 -18.94 -10.46 -11.17
N GLN A 223 -18.57 -10.71 -12.43
CA GLN A 223 -17.17 -10.79 -12.82
C GLN A 223 -16.49 -9.42 -12.76
N ILE A 224 -17.18 -8.36 -13.20
CA ILE A 224 -16.66 -7.00 -13.06
C ILE A 224 -16.44 -6.65 -11.57
N ALA A 225 -17.36 -7.03 -10.68
CA ALA A 225 -17.19 -6.85 -9.24
C ALA A 225 -15.97 -7.62 -8.69
N LEU A 226 -15.73 -8.85 -9.14
CA LEU A 226 -14.51 -9.60 -8.80
C LEU A 226 -13.25 -8.91 -9.32
N ALA A 227 -13.27 -8.34 -10.52
CA ALA A 227 -12.14 -7.57 -11.06
C ALA A 227 -11.81 -6.38 -10.15
N PHE A 228 -12.82 -5.65 -9.66
CA PHE A 228 -12.62 -4.59 -8.67
C PHE A 228 -12.06 -5.10 -7.35
N LEU A 229 -12.52 -6.26 -6.84
CA LEU A 229 -11.96 -6.86 -5.62
C LEU A 229 -10.46 -7.19 -5.79
N HIS A 230 -10.06 -7.72 -6.94
CA HIS A 230 -8.66 -7.96 -7.25
C HIS A 230 -7.85 -6.66 -7.37
N ALA A 231 -8.40 -5.62 -8.01
CA ALA A 231 -7.75 -4.31 -8.09
C ALA A 231 -7.59 -3.68 -6.70
N SER A 232 -8.63 -3.72 -5.85
CA SER A 232 -8.60 -3.21 -4.48
C SER A 232 -7.53 -3.89 -3.62
N PHE A 233 -7.27 -5.19 -3.83
CA PHE A 233 -6.18 -5.88 -3.15
C PHE A 233 -4.80 -5.26 -3.45
N ALA A 234 -4.57 -4.80 -4.68
CA ALA A 234 -3.32 -4.15 -5.05
C ALA A 234 -3.16 -2.72 -4.50
N PHE A 235 -4.29 -2.04 -4.26
CA PHE A 235 -4.29 -0.71 -3.64
C PHE A 235 -4.38 -0.75 -2.12
N SER A 236 -4.47 -1.93 -1.49
CA SER A 236 -4.56 -2.07 -0.04
C SER A 236 -3.35 -1.44 0.68
N GLY A 237 -3.57 -0.94 1.91
CA GLY A 237 -2.53 -0.31 2.74
C GLY A 237 -2.64 1.22 2.84
N TRP A 238 -3.60 1.84 2.16
CA TRP A 238 -3.85 3.28 2.24
C TRP A 238 -4.33 3.75 3.63
N ASN A 239 -4.87 2.86 4.45
CA ASN A 239 -5.33 3.15 5.81
C ASN A 239 -4.19 3.17 6.86
N PHE A 240 -2.95 2.80 6.49
CA PHE A 240 -1.85 2.63 7.44
C PHE A 240 -1.49 3.91 8.21
N LEU A 241 -1.52 5.07 7.54
CA LEU A 241 -1.19 6.35 8.18
C LEU A 241 -2.06 6.63 9.41
N ASN A 242 -3.33 6.20 9.39
CA ASN A 242 -4.26 6.41 10.48
C ASN A 242 -3.89 5.65 11.77
N TYR A 243 -3.09 4.59 11.66
CA TYR A 243 -2.58 3.84 12.81
C TYR A 243 -1.39 4.52 13.49
N VAL A 244 -0.73 5.47 12.82
CA VAL A 244 0.49 6.14 13.27
C VAL A 244 0.25 7.65 13.45
N THR A 245 -1.02 8.08 13.42
CA THR A 245 -1.43 9.50 13.51
C THR A 245 -0.91 10.21 14.76
N GLU A 246 -0.73 9.50 15.87
CA GLU A 246 -0.18 10.05 17.11
C GLU A 246 1.33 10.40 17.02
N GLU A 247 2.07 9.78 16.09
CA GLU A 247 3.51 10.04 15.89
C GLU A 247 3.78 11.09 14.81
N VAL A 248 2.75 11.50 14.06
CA VAL A 248 2.86 12.47 12.97
C VAL A 248 2.78 13.89 13.51
N VAL A 249 3.86 14.66 13.31
CA VAL A 249 3.91 16.09 13.66
C VAL A 249 2.94 16.88 12.78
N ASP A 250 1.91 17.47 13.42
CA ASP A 250 0.87 18.31 12.79
C ASP A 250 0.04 17.61 11.70
N ALA A 251 -0.61 16.50 12.07
CA ALA A 251 -1.48 15.70 11.19
C ALA A 251 -2.56 16.52 10.45
N ARG A 252 -3.01 17.65 10.99
CA ARG A 252 -4.06 18.50 10.38
C ARG A 252 -3.59 19.24 9.12
N ARG A 253 -2.28 19.43 8.93
CA ARG A 253 -1.70 20.03 7.73
C ARG A 253 -1.41 19.03 6.61
N LEU A 254 -1.41 17.73 6.95
CA LEU A 254 -1.09 16.62 6.06
C LEU A 254 -2.32 16.02 5.38
N VAL A 255 -3.49 16.20 5.98
CA VAL A 255 -4.81 15.87 5.42
C VAL A 255 -5.29 17.01 4.51
#